data_AF-A0A9P7UNT3-F1
#
_entry.id   AF-A0A9P7UNT3-F1
#
_cell.length_a   1.000
_cell.length_b   1.000
_cell.length_c   1.000
_cell.angle_alpha   90.00
_cell.angle_beta   90.00
_cell.angle_gamma   90.00
#
_symmetry.space_group_name_H-M   'P 1'
#
loop_
_entity.id
_entity.type
_entity.pdbx_description
1 polymer ?
#
loop_
_entity_poly.entity_id
_entity_poly.type
_entity_poly.pdbx_seq_one_letter_code
_entity_poly.pdbx_strand_id
1 'polypeptide(L)'
;MADQPTPLNQPDSQNQDQYSSSMEAEVSTTSTVVPAPESIATLGVKRRASSTFEGMQDDCRKRMKEDERAVLEGTGVDSSSSSSSATAVGLVEDLSEELQCGCCSGLIYKPVMVSPCQHFFCGSCIVLWIRNGGTNCPACRSESAIVSPSRPLQIIIDTLLRAAPRKARSERERQQADDIYRGGISMRIPTPREASPEPNINISAEYARPCPHCLPNNPYRWTCPQPIPDPNTDIDHAWHLEDGTPPGHGHCGNCEVLMALQAPTSTKCELCQTMFCGIAVPHRCIAAPLLAQHLHGMEDIGDLIQCQDVYECFNGNTVEVDFMLDHLTAQGLTPRHIYREIINHIKAQPRQFAPLIEQDLFVDGALELEPHPEASREKICRRCATEVFLWGLKEWWIRERQKGFVEGRFAHRKDCPEGADCTRQKDLGHAKEFNHIFIRVLPNYPTMKRTTVVPDSETGTYTVGSSASDDVNGIVDTLPSEVA
;
A
#
# COMPACT_ATOMS: atom_id res chain seq x y z
N MET A 1 55.04 -51.67 30.59
CA MET A 1 53.69 -51.82 30.03
C MET A 1 53.00 -50.48 30.18
N ALA A 2 52.37 -50.03 29.10
CA ALA A 2 52.23 -48.62 28.72
C ALA A 2 51.47 -47.73 29.72
N ASP A 3 52.02 -46.54 29.87
CA ASP A 3 51.54 -45.39 30.64
C ASP A 3 50.40 -44.61 29.95
N GLN A 4 49.74 -43.83 30.81
CA GLN A 4 48.61 -42.91 30.67
C GLN A 4 48.53 -42.02 29.40
N PRO A 5 47.43 -41.26 29.20
CA PRO A 5 47.43 -39.90 29.77
C PRO A 5 46.07 -39.32 30.21
N THR A 6 46.15 -38.40 31.18
CA THR A 6 45.16 -37.37 31.55
C THR A 6 45.71 -35.98 31.13
N PRO A 7 45.00 -34.84 31.29
CA PRO A 7 44.78 -33.87 30.22
C PRO A 7 45.45 -32.49 30.47
N LEU A 8 45.45 -31.58 29.48
CA LEU A 8 45.28 -30.12 29.66
C LEU A 8 45.44 -29.32 28.34
N ASN A 9 44.84 -28.13 28.36
CA ASN A 9 45.17 -26.88 27.64
C ASN A 9 44.46 -26.50 26.33
N GLN A 10 43.79 -25.34 26.40
CA GLN A 10 43.61 -24.36 25.31
C GLN A 10 44.96 -23.84 24.80
N PRO A 11 44.98 -23.17 23.64
CA PRO A 11 45.57 -21.83 23.68
C PRO A 11 44.92 -20.77 22.76
N ASP A 12 45.46 -19.58 22.99
CA ASP A 12 45.21 -18.21 22.52
C ASP A 12 45.29 -17.89 21.03
N SER A 13 44.83 -16.66 20.79
CA SER A 13 44.84 -15.78 19.62
C SER A 13 46.21 -15.24 19.14
N GLN A 14 46.21 -14.78 17.87
CA GLN A 14 46.97 -13.68 17.23
C GLN A 14 48.12 -14.00 16.24
N ASN A 15 48.17 -13.13 15.20
CA ASN A 15 49.19 -12.83 14.18
C ASN A 15 49.29 -13.71 12.92
N GLN A 16 49.62 -13.20 11.72
CA GLN A 16 49.53 -11.90 11.03
C GLN A 16 50.13 -12.16 9.62
N ASP A 17 49.60 -11.49 8.60
CA ASP A 17 50.28 -10.98 7.40
C ASP A 17 50.66 -11.85 6.17
N GLN A 18 50.08 -11.39 5.04
CA GLN A 18 50.67 -11.11 3.73
C GLN A 18 50.72 -12.20 2.64
N TYR A 19 49.79 -12.06 1.68
CA TYR A 19 50.16 -12.00 0.26
C TYR A 19 49.21 -11.04 -0.49
N SER A 20 49.77 -9.99 -1.09
CA SER A 20 49.10 -9.10 -2.05
C SER A 20 49.04 -9.76 -3.42
N SER A 21 47.92 -9.62 -4.13
CA SER A 21 47.89 -9.14 -5.53
C SER A 21 46.48 -9.29 -6.10
N SER A 22 45.92 -8.14 -6.48
CA SER A 22 45.18 -7.90 -7.72
C SER A 22 44.98 -9.08 -8.67
N MET A 23 43.72 -9.36 -9.00
CA MET A 23 43.25 -9.64 -10.37
C MET A 23 41.73 -9.57 -10.41
N GLU A 24 41.24 -8.63 -11.22
CA GLU A 24 39.86 -8.56 -11.71
C GLU A 24 39.58 -9.84 -12.51
N ALA A 25 38.47 -10.51 -12.24
CA ALA A 25 38.02 -11.66 -13.01
C ALA A 25 36.62 -11.38 -13.57
N GLU A 26 36.62 -11.07 -14.86
CA GLU A 26 35.47 -10.99 -15.75
C GLU A 26 34.69 -12.32 -15.71
N VAL A 27 33.38 -12.25 -15.46
CA VAL A 27 32.50 -13.40 -15.68
C VAL A 27 32.00 -13.35 -17.11
N SER A 28 32.69 -14.12 -17.94
CA SER A 28 32.33 -14.47 -19.32
C SER A 28 31.01 -15.24 -19.34
N THR A 29 30.01 -14.67 -20.00
CA THR A 29 28.71 -15.32 -20.27
C THR A 29 28.76 -15.98 -21.64
N THR A 30 28.81 -17.31 -21.68
CA THR A 30 28.60 -18.07 -22.92
C THR A 30 27.10 -18.17 -23.20
N SER A 31 26.65 -17.39 -24.19
CA SER A 31 25.29 -17.41 -24.73
C SER A 31 25.19 -18.38 -25.91
N THR A 32 24.24 -19.30 -25.87
CA THR A 32 23.90 -20.19 -26.98
C THR A 32 22.92 -19.48 -27.91
N VAL A 33 23.34 -19.27 -29.16
CA VAL A 33 22.62 -18.56 -30.23
C VAL A 33 21.71 -19.50 -31.03
N VAL A 34 20.46 -19.09 -31.27
CA VAL A 34 19.58 -19.57 -32.37
C VAL A 34 18.74 -18.37 -32.88
N PRO A 35 18.51 -18.20 -34.19
CA PRO A 35 18.49 -16.88 -34.85
C PRO A 35 17.11 -16.23 -35.01
N ALA A 36 17.13 -14.91 -35.21
CA ALA A 36 15.99 -14.06 -35.57
C ALA A 36 15.66 -14.14 -37.08
N PRO A 37 14.39 -13.99 -37.48
CA PRO A 37 14.03 -13.65 -38.85
C PRO A 37 13.99 -12.13 -39.05
N GLU A 38 14.26 -11.76 -40.30
CA GLU A 38 14.71 -10.46 -40.79
C GLU A 38 13.64 -9.35 -40.83
N SER A 39 14.15 -8.13 -40.81
CA SER A 39 13.42 -6.86 -40.91
C SER A 39 12.82 -6.63 -42.30
N ILE A 40 11.54 -6.26 -42.34
CA ILE A 40 10.95 -5.52 -43.46
C ILE A 40 10.43 -4.18 -42.91
N ALA A 41 11.01 -3.10 -43.43
CA ALA A 41 10.57 -1.73 -43.18
C ALA A 41 9.24 -1.46 -43.91
N THR A 42 8.26 -0.85 -43.23
CA THR A 42 7.18 -0.14 -43.91
C THR A 42 6.68 1.06 -43.11
N LEU A 43 6.57 2.15 -43.85
CA LEU A 43 6.23 3.51 -43.47
C LEU A 43 4.79 3.65 -42.96
N GLY A 44 4.59 4.59 -42.03
CA GLY A 44 3.28 4.99 -41.54
C GLY A 44 2.41 5.62 -42.64
N VAL A 45 1.17 5.16 -42.73
CA VAL A 45 0.13 5.77 -43.58
C VAL A 45 -1.12 5.98 -42.74
N LYS A 46 -1.38 7.26 -42.43
CA LYS A 46 -2.66 7.79 -41.94
C LYS A 46 -3.72 7.54 -43.03
N ARG A 47 -4.78 6.79 -42.73
CA ARG A 47 -5.95 6.67 -43.62
C ARG A 47 -6.97 7.76 -43.27
N ARG A 48 -7.10 8.75 -44.14
CA ARG A 48 -8.32 9.57 -44.29
C ARG A 48 -9.36 8.75 -45.05
N ALA A 49 -10.62 8.87 -44.63
CA ALA A 49 -11.76 8.30 -45.34
C ALA A 49 -12.29 9.26 -46.41
N SER A 50 -12.56 8.73 -47.59
CA SER A 50 -13.53 9.18 -48.62
C SER A 50 -13.38 8.22 -49.82
N SER A 51 -14.36 7.87 -50.66
CA SER A 51 -15.83 7.98 -50.77
C SER A 51 -16.17 7.12 -52.02
N THR A 52 -17.37 6.51 -52.16
CA THR A 52 -18.12 6.25 -53.43
C THR A 52 -19.18 5.12 -53.30
N PHE A 53 -20.46 5.49 -53.62
CA PHE A 53 -21.64 4.72 -54.10
C PHE A 53 -22.24 3.59 -53.22
N GLU A 54 -23.55 3.36 -53.06
CA GLU A 54 -24.78 3.92 -53.66
C GLU A 54 -26.03 3.45 -52.86
N GLY A 55 -27.09 4.27 -52.78
CA GLY A 55 -28.51 3.84 -52.74
C GLY A 55 -29.18 3.39 -51.42
N MET A 56 -30.03 4.24 -50.84
CA MET A 56 -31.51 4.03 -50.71
C MET A 56 -32.16 5.24 -49.99
N GLN A 57 -33.33 5.66 -50.47
CA GLN A 57 -34.15 6.80 -50.02
C GLN A 57 -34.85 6.53 -48.68
N ASP A 58 -35.05 7.57 -47.84
CA ASP A 58 -36.39 8.17 -47.63
C ASP A 58 -36.44 9.29 -46.57
N ASP A 59 -37.24 10.30 -46.94
CA ASP A 59 -38.05 11.28 -46.19
C ASP A 59 -37.47 12.29 -45.16
N CYS A 60 -37.25 13.50 -45.68
CA CYS A 60 -38.04 14.72 -45.39
C CYS A 60 -38.27 15.16 -43.91
N ARG A 61 -37.63 16.27 -43.50
CA ARG A 61 -38.30 17.59 -43.40
C ARG A 61 -37.33 18.74 -43.09
N LYS A 62 -37.40 19.72 -43.99
CA LYS A 62 -36.78 21.05 -44.04
C LYS A 62 -37.05 21.91 -42.79
N ARG A 63 -36.06 22.75 -42.44
CA ARG A 63 -36.28 24.21 -42.43
C ARG A 63 -35.03 24.95 -42.91
N MET A 64 -35.16 25.55 -44.09
CA MET A 64 -34.20 26.39 -44.81
C MET A 64 -34.19 27.83 -44.25
N LYS A 65 -33.23 28.60 -44.79
CA LYS A 65 -33.44 29.94 -45.39
C LYS A 65 -33.06 31.12 -44.45
N GLU A 66 -32.24 32.11 -44.81
CA GLU A 66 -31.44 32.44 -46.00
C GLU A 66 -30.61 33.70 -45.69
N ASP A 67 -29.50 33.85 -46.42
CA ASP A 67 -28.98 35.03 -47.15
C ASP A 67 -29.15 36.47 -46.62
N GLU A 68 -28.04 37.23 -46.66
CA GLU A 68 -27.68 38.04 -47.83
C GLU A 68 -26.40 38.86 -47.54
N ARG A 69 -25.46 38.90 -48.50
CA ARG A 69 -25.02 40.17 -49.14
C ARG A 69 -24.03 39.96 -50.31
N ALA A 70 -24.53 40.39 -51.48
CA ALA A 70 -23.87 40.85 -52.70
C ALA A 70 -22.66 41.80 -52.43
N VAL A 71 -21.47 41.65 -53.05
CA VAL A 71 -21.02 41.91 -54.45
C VAL A 71 -20.57 43.37 -54.70
N LEU A 72 -19.24 43.50 -54.94
CA LEU A 72 -18.46 44.48 -55.77
C LEU A 72 -18.42 45.95 -55.30
N GLU A 73 -17.40 46.78 -55.53
CA GLU A 73 -16.06 46.74 -56.15
C GLU A 73 -15.37 48.08 -55.78
N GLY A 74 -14.04 48.15 -55.80
CA GLY A 74 -13.33 49.43 -55.64
C GLY A 74 -11.82 49.31 -55.54
N THR A 75 -11.16 49.44 -56.68
CA THR A 75 -9.71 49.45 -56.92
C THR A 75 -8.97 50.61 -56.20
N GLY A 76 -7.76 50.35 -55.69
CA GLY A 76 -6.84 51.39 -55.22
C GLY A 76 -5.53 50.83 -54.64
N VAL A 77 -4.43 51.15 -55.31
CA VAL A 77 -3.05 50.64 -55.25
C VAL A 77 -2.31 50.78 -53.89
N ASP A 78 -1.28 49.94 -53.74
CA ASP A 78 -0.06 50.07 -52.92
C ASP A 78 -0.10 49.73 -51.42
N SER A 79 0.42 48.54 -51.07
CA SER A 79 1.63 48.42 -50.23
C SER A 79 1.89 46.96 -49.85
N SER A 80 3.00 46.44 -50.37
CA SER A 80 3.71 45.24 -49.96
C SER A 80 3.87 45.12 -48.43
N SER A 81 3.30 44.07 -47.80
CA SER A 81 3.83 43.40 -46.58
C SER A 81 2.92 42.30 -45.97
N SER A 82 2.18 41.49 -46.75
CA SER A 82 1.19 40.55 -46.19
C SER A 82 1.39 39.06 -46.52
N SER A 83 2.59 38.62 -46.92
CA SER A 83 2.86 37.20 -47.18
C SER A 83 3.26 36.37 -45.93
N SER A 84 3.53 36.99 -44.79
CA SER A 84 3.99 36.30 -43.56
C SER A 84 2.88 36.02 -42.52
N SER A 85 1.72 36.67 -42.64
CA SER A 85 0.61 36.51 -41.69
C SER A 85 -0.21 35.23 -41.92
N ALA A 86 -0.43 34.84 -43.18
CA ALA A 86 -1.21 33.65 -43.51
C ALA A 86 -0.56 32.34 -43.00
N THR A 87 0.78 32.27 -43.01
CA THR A 87 1.53 31.11 -42.52
C THR A 87 1.56 31.03 -40.99
N ALA A 88 1.61 32.17 -40.30
CA ALA A 88 1.61 32.23 -38.84
C ALA A 88 0.24 31.85 -38.25
N VAL A 89 -0.85 32.25 -38.90
CA VAL A 89 -2.21 31.86 -38.49
C VAL A 89 -2.41 30.35 -38.69
N GLY A 90 -1.99 29.78 -39.83
CA GLY A 90 -2.08 28.34 -40.07
C GLY A 90 -1.33 27.51 -39.02
N LEU A 91 -0.07 27.89 -38.71
CA LEU A 91 0.73 27.21 -37.70
C LEU A 91 0.09 27.22 -36.30
N VAL A 92 -0.55 28.32 -35.91
CA VAL A 92 -1.26 28.41 -34.62
C VAL A 92 -2.44 27.45 -34.56
N GLU A 93 -3.19 27.31 -35.66
CA GLU A 93 -4.31 26.40 -35.73
C GLU A 93 -3.82 24.94 -35.68
N ASP A 94 -2.82 24.58 -36.48
CA ASP A 94 -2.21 23.24 -36.50
C ASP A 94 -1.67 22.84 -35.11
N LEU A 95 -0.90 23.73 -34.46
CA LEU A 95 -0.41 23.49 -33.10
C LEU A 95 -1.54 23.37 -32.08
N SER A 96 -2.63 24.14 -32.24
CA SER A 96 -3.77 24.05 -31.34
C SER A 96 -4.53 22.73 -31.44
N GLU A 97 -4.52 22.10 -32.63
CA GLU A 97 -5.10 20.78 -32.87
C GLU A 97 -4.21 19.67 -32.29
N GLU A 98 -2.90 19.73 -32.51
CA GLU A 98 -1.96 18.74 -31.98
C GLU A 98 -1.82 18.78 -30.44
N LEU A 99 -2.15 19.91 -29.80
CA LEU A 99 -2.09 20.10 -28.35
C LEU A 99 -3.47 19.91 -27.66
N GLN A 100 -4.37 19.14 -28.27
CA GLN A 100 -5.64 18.78 -27.62
C GLN A 100 -5.46 17.62 -26.63
N CYS A 101 -6.19 17.70 -25.53
CA CYS A 101 -6.20 16.65 -24.52
C CYS A 101 -7.02 15.45 -25.02
N GLY A 102 -6.43 14.25 -25.02
CA GLY A 102 -7.13 13.03 -25.45
C GLY A 102 -8.34 12.62 -24.60
N CYS A 103 -8.59 13.27 -23.45
CA CYS A 103 -9.77 13.00 -22.61
C CYS A 103 -10.91 14.00 -22.82
N CYS A 104 -10.61 15.28 -22.98
CA CYS A 104 -11.64 16.34 -23.02
C CYS A 104 -11.68 17.09 -24.35
N SER A 105 -10.81 16.73 -25.30
CA SER A 105 -10.69 17.31 -26.65
C SER A 105 -10.44 18.83 -26.70
N GLY A 106 -10.22 19.48 -25.57
CA GLY A 106 -9.84 20.89 -25.49
C GLY A 106 -8.32 21.06 -25.42
N LEU A 107 -7.81 22.23 -25.82
CA LEU A 107 -6.39 22.62 -25.69
C LEU A 107 -5.90 22.33 -24.27
N ILE A 108 -4.78 21.63 -24.11
CA ILE A 108 -4.35 21.12 -22.80
C ILE A 108 -4.12 22.24 -21.79
N TYR A 109 -4.50 21.98 -20.53
CA TYR A 109 -4.25 22.86 -19.39
C TYR A 109 -3.50 22.09 -18.30
N LYS A 110 -2.38 22.65 -17.82
CA LYS A 110 -1.42 22.00 -16.91
C LYS A 110 -1.05 20.58 -17.38
N PRO A 111 -0.27 20.48 -18.47
CA PRO A 111 -0.02 19.22 -19.17
C PRO A 111 0.73 18.23 -18.29
N VAL A 112 0.25 17.00 -18.31
CA VAL A 112 0.93 15.85 -17.74
C VAL A 112 1.22 14.83 -18.84
N MET A 113 2.29 14.06 -18.69
CA MET A 113 2.72 13.03 -19.61
C MET A 113 2.74 11.67 -18.91
N VAL A 114 2.18 10.68 -19.58
CA VAL A 114 2.08 9.30 -19.10
C VAL A 114 3.30 8.51 -19.59
N SER A 115 3.97 7.77 -18.70
CA SER A 115 5.12 6.93 -19.01
C SER A 115 4.75 5.44 -18.91
N PRO A 116 5.18 4.58 -19.86
CA PRO A 116 6.17 4.83 -20.92
C PRO A 116 5.60 5.32 -22.27
N CYS A 117 4.28 5.38 -22.44
CA CYS A 117 3.65 5.63 -23.75
C CYS A 117 3.73 7.08 -24.25
N GLN A 118 4.16 8.03 -23.40
CA GLN A 118 4.34 9.46 -23.68
C GLN A 118 3.09 10.23 -24.14
N HIS A 119 1.89 9.65 -24.02
CA HIS A 119 0.65 10.38 -24.25
C HIS A 119 0.46 11.47 -23.18
N PHE A 120 -0.08 12.61 -23.60
CA PHE A 120 -0.26 13.78 -22.76
C PHE A 120 -1.73 14.16 -22.58
N PHE A 121 -2.04 14.77 -21.44
CA PHE A 121 -3.39 15.15 -21.04
C PHE A 121 -3.37 16.38 -20.15
N CYS A 122 -4.55 16.94 -19.86
CA CYS A 122 -4.68 17.86 -18.73
C CYS A 122 -4.46 17.09 -17.44
N GLY A 123 -3.75 17.68 -16.47
CA GLY A 123 -3.56 17.05 -15.18
C GLY A 123 -4.88 16.73 -14.48
N SER A 124 -5.88 17.62 -14.56
CA SER A 124 -7.22 17.38 -14.01
C SER A 124 -7.95 16.20 -14.66
N CYS A 125 -7.81 16.01 -15.97
CA CYS A 125 -8.43 14.89 -16.67
C CYS A 125 -7.85 13.55 -16.22
N ILE A 126 -6.54 13.47 -16.03
CA ILE A 126 -5.90 12.24 -15.55
C ILE A 126 -6.22 11.97 -14.09
N VAL A 127 -6.28 13.00 -13.24
CA VAL A 127 -6.75 12.84 -11.86
C VAL A 127 -8.17 12.24 -11.84
N LEU A 128 -9.08 12.76 -12.66
CA LEU A 128 -10.45 12.22 -12.75
C LEU A 128 -10.47 10.79 -13.27
N TRP A 129 -9.67 10.48 -14.29
CA TRP A 129 -9.55 9.13 -14.82
C TRP A 129 -9.14 8.14 -13.72
N ILE A 130 -8.10 8.46 -12.96
CA ILE A 130 -7.62 7.63 -11.85
C ILE A 130 -8.69 7.51 -10.75
N ARG A 131 -9.33 8.62 -10.35
CA ARG A 131 -10.39 8.63 -9.34
C ARG A 131 -11.60 7.78 -9.75
N ASN A 132 -11.88 7.68 -11.04
CA ASN A 132 -12.97 6.87 -11.58
C ASN A 132 -12.57 5.41 -11.84
N GLY A 133 -11.44 4.94 -11.31
CA GLY A 133 -10.99 3.55 -11.42
C GLY A 133 -10.22 3.24 -12.70
N GLY A 134 -9.70 4.26 -13.39
CA GLY A 134 -8.84 4.08 -14.56
C GLY A 134 -7.48 3.49 -14.19
N THR A 135 -7.11 2.38 -14.85
CA THR A 135 -5.88 1.61 -14.54
C THR A 135 -4.88 1.53 -15.69
N ASN A 136 -5.12 2.29 -16.75
CA ASN A 136 -4.25 2.35 -17.92
C ASN A 136 -4.26 3.75 -18.54
N CYS A 137 -3.44 3.97 -19.58
CA CYS A 137 -3.46 5.23 -20.33
C CYS A 137 -4.81 5.44 -21.02
N PRO A 138 -5.49 6.61 -20.90
CA PRO A 138 -6.75 6.87 -21.59
C PRO A 138 -6.67 6.81 -23.12
N ALA A 139 -5.49 7.09 -23.70
CA ALA A 139 -5.30 7.12 -25.15
C ALA A 139 -5.00 5.72 -25.71
N CYS A 140 -3.97 5.04 -25.20
CA CYS A 140 -3.50 3.77 -25.79
C CYS A 140 -3.87 2.52 -25.00
N ARG A 141 -4.47 2.67 -23.80
CA ARG A 141 -4.84 1.57 -22.89
C ARG A 141 -3.68 0.66 -22.46
N SER A 142 -2.44 1.02 -22.78
CA SER A 142 -1.24 0.30 -22.35
C SER A 142 -1.02 0.47 -20.85
N GLU A 143 -0.37 -0.52 -20.24
CA GLU A 143 0.11 -0.45 -18.87
C GLU A 143 0.99 0.78 -18.71
N SER A 144 0.62 1.62 -17.75
CA SER A 144 1.21 2.92 -17.53
C SER A 144 1.37 3.12 -16.05
N ALA A 145 2.58 3.40 -15.59
CA ALA A 145 2.88 3.41 -14.16
C ALA A 145 2.96 4.83 -13.60
N ILE A 146 3.43 5.80 -14.40
CA ILE A 146 3.82 7.11 -13.89
C ILE A 146 3.26 8.20 -14.78
N VAL A 147 2.72 9.24 -14.15
CA VAL A 147 2.24 10.46 -14.78
C VAL A 147 3.03 11.62 -14.20
N SER A 148 3.71 12.39 -15.04
CA SER A 148 4.56 13.49 -14.61
C SER A 148 4.16 14.81 -15.26
N PRO A 149 4.26 15.96 -14.57
CA PRO A 149 4.07 17.27 -15.19
C PRO A 149 5.08 17.50 -16.33
N SER A 150 4.62 18.03 -17.46
CA SER A 150 5.50 18.30 -18.61
C SER A 150 5.79 19.80 -18.74
N ARG A 151 6.95 20.24 -18.23
CA ARG A 151 7.40 21.62 -18.40
C ARG A 151 7.58 22.03 -19.87
N PRO A 152 8.14 21.18 -20.76
CA PRO A 152 8.26 21.51 -22.18
C PRO A 152 6.91 21.79 -22.84
N LEU A 153 5.90 20.94 -22.61
CA LEU A 153 4.55 21.15 -23.15
C LEU A 153 3.92 22.43 -22.59
N GLN A 154 4.13 22.73 -21.30
CA GLN A 154 3.62 23.97 -20.70
C GLN A 154 4.21 25.20 -21.41
N ILE A 155 5.51 25.22 -21.71
CA ILE A 155 6.17 26.33 -22.42
C ILE A 155 5.60 26.52 -23.83
N ILE A 156 5.32 25.42 -24.54
CA ILE A 156 4.73 25.47 -25.88
C ILE A 156 3.31 26.05 -25.81
N ILE A 157 2.50 25.58 -24.87
CA ILE A 157 1.13 26.09 -24.64
C ILE A 157 1.16 27.58 -24.26
N ASP A 158 2.04 27.99 -23.35
CA ASP A 158 2.19 29.40 -22.93
C ASP A 158 2.59 30.29 -24.13
N THR A 159 3.41 29.77 -25.02
CA THR A 159 3.84 30.49 -26.23
C THR A 159 2.71 30.59 -27.25
N LEU A 160 1.94 29.52 -27.45
CA LEU A 160 0.75 29.52 -28.30
C LEU A 160 -0.30 30.51 -27.79
N LEU A 161 -0.56 30.54 -26.48
CA LEU A 161 -1.54 31.44 -25.88
C LEU A 161 -1.12 32.91 -25.92
N ARG A 162 0.19 33.22 -25.87
CA ARG A 162 0.69 34.57 -26.12
C ARG A 162 0.43 35.04 -27.55
N ALA A 163 0.58 34.15 -28.53
CA ALA A 163 0.31 34.45 -29.94
C ALA A 163 -1.21 34.45 -30.26
N ALA A 164 -2.00 33.65 -29.55
CA ALA A 164 -3.42 33.47 -29.80
C ALA A 164 -4.24 33.38 -28.50
N PRO A 165 -4.46 34.51 -27.79
CA PRO A 165 -5.18 34.51 -26.51
C PRO A 165 -6.61 33.98 -26.60
N ARG A 166 -7.26 34.14 -27.77
CA ARG A 166 -8.61 33.63 -28.06
C ARG A 166 -8.76 32.11 -27.94
N LYS A 167 -7.66 31.35 -27.98
CA LYS A 167 -7.61 29.89 -27.85
C LYS A 167 -7.54 29.43 -26.39
N ALA A 168 -7.39 30.35 -25.44
CA ALA A 168 -7.42 30.04 -24.02
C ALA A 168 -8.78 29.44 -23.65
N ARG A 169 -8.76 28.45 -22.74
CA ARG A 169 -9.98 27.95 -22.09
C ARG A 169 -10.68 29.08 -21.33
N SER A 170 -11.99 28.95 -21.17
CA SER A 170 -12.75 29.92 -20.38
C SER A 170 -12.28 29.92 -18.92
N GLU A 171 -12.45 31.05 -18.24
CA GLU A 171 -12.05 31.18 -16.82
C GLU A 171 -12.66 30.09 -15.95
N ARG A 172 -13.95 29.80 -16.17
CA ARG A 172 -14.68 28.78 -15.43
C ARG A 172 -14.08 27.38 -15.59
N GLU A 173 -13.68 27.01 -16.80
CA GLU A 173 -13.05 25.70 -17.06
C GLU A 173 -11.67 25.61 -16.41
N ARG A 174 -10.91 26.72 -16.38
CA ARG A 174 -9.61 26.76 -15.70
C ARG A 174 -9.76 26.59 -14.20
N GLN A 175 -10.70 27.32 -13.58
CA GLN A 175 -10.97 27.21 -12.15
C GLN A 175 -11.39 25.78 -11.77
N GLN A 176 -12.31 25.18 -12.51
CA GLN A 176 -12.74 23.79 -12.27
C GLN A 176 -11.58 22.80 -12.40
N ALA A 177 -10.70 22.99 -13.38
CA ALA A 177 -9.52 22.16 -13.53
C ALA A 177 -8.53 22.33 -12.36
N ASP A 178 -8.37 23.55 -11.85
CA ASP A 178 -7.47 23.89 -10.75
C ASP A 178 -7.95 23.35 -9.40
N ASP A 179 -9.27 23.27 -9.18
CA ASP A 179 -9.86 22.64 -8.00
C ASP A 179 -9.54 21.13 -7.94
N ILE A 180 -9.36 20.50 -9.10
CA ILE A 180 -9.02 19.08 -9.23
C ILE A 180 -7.49 18.86 -9.20
N TYR A 181 -6.73 19.68 -9.92
CA TYR A 181 -5.28 19.52 -10.08
C TYR A 181 -4.55 20.86 -10.12
N ARG A 182 -3.75 21.12 -9.08
CA ARG A 182 -3.04 22.40 -8.91
C ARG A 182 -1.72 22.49 -9.68
N GLY A 183 -1.19 21.39 -10.21
CA GLY A 183 0.09 21.35 -10.95
C GLY A 183 1.27 20.88 -10.09
N GLY A 184 2.37 20.51 -10.75
CA GLY A 184 3.67 20.23 -10.12
C GLY A 184 3.81 18.88 -9.42
N ILE A 185 2.74 18.10 -9.32
CA ILE A 185 2.72 16.80 -8.64
C ILE A 185 2.72 15.67 -9.68
N SER A 186 3.63 14.70 -9.49
CA SER A 186 3.62 13.43 -10.22
C SER A 186 2.63 12.46 -9.60
N MET A 187 1.93 11.69 -10.43
CA MET A 187 0.88 10.75 -10.03
C MET A 187 1.21 9.35 -10.54
N ARG A 188 0.58 8.33 -9.96
CA ARG A 188 0.59 6.97 -10.50
C ARG A 188 -0.80 6.59 -10.98
N ILE A 189 -0.84 5.93 -12.13
CA ILE A 189 -2.05 5.20 -12.56
C ILE A 189 -1.99 3.86 -11.83
N PRO A 190 -3.02 3.48 -11.05
CA PRO A 190 -3.05 2.18 -10.39
C PRO A 190 -2.92 1.06 -11.42
N THR A 191 -2.15 0.04 -11.12
CA THR A 191 -2.14 -1.17 -11.96
C THR A 191 -3.55 -1.77 -11.96
N PRO A 192 -4.02 -2.35 -13.09
CA PRO A 192 -5.22 -3.16 -13.07
C PRO A 192 -5.10 -4.15 -11.93
N ARG A 193 -6.11 -4.25 -11.05
CA ARG A 193 -6.19 -5.41 -10.16
C ARG A 193 -6.02 -6.61 -11.07
N GLU A 194 -5.02 -7.45 -10.79
CA GLU A 194 -4.91 -8.75 -11.45
C GLU A 194 -6.32 -9.33 -11.42
N ALA A 195 -6.86 -9.66 -12.60
CA ALA A 195 -8.08 -10.44 -12.64
C ALA A 195 -7.81 -11.59 -11.68
N SER A 196 -8.61 -11.72 -10.61
CA SER A 196 -8.45 -12.83 -9.68
C SER A 196 -8.25 -14.06 -10.55
N PRO A 197 -7.12 -14.79 -10.40
CA PRO A 197 -6.90 -15.98 -11.21
C PRO A 197 -8.21 -16.74 -11.21
N GLU A 198 -8.70 -17.11 -12.41
CA GLU A 198 -10.02 -17.73 -12.56
C GLU A 198 -10.19 -18.66 -11.39
N PRO A 199 -11.20 -18.42 -10.53
CA PRO A 199 -11.26 -19.09 -9.26
C PRO A 199 -11.07 -20.56 -9.55
N ASN A 200 -9.98 -21.13 -9.07
CA ASN A 200 -9.81 -22.58 -9.07
C ASN A 200 -10.69 -23.11 -7.92
N ILE A 201 -11.94 -22.62 -7.89
CA ILE A 201 -13.05 -23.20 -7.16
C ILE A 201 -13.10 -24.60 -7.71
N ASN A 202 -13.07 -25.56 -6.80
CA ASN A 202 -13.30 -26.94 -7.15
C ASN A 202 -14.70 -27.03 -7.80
N ILE A 203 -14.77 -27.00 -9.14
CA ILE A 203 -16.04 -27.05 -9.89
C ILE A 203 -16.75 -28.40 -9.64
N SER A 204 -16.00 -29.42 -9.22
CA SER A 204 -16.59 -30.68 -8.75
C SER A 204 -17.00 -30.53 -7.29
N ALA A 205 -18.31 -30.43 -7.04
CA ALA A 205 -18.86 -30.33 -5.69
C ALA A 205 -18.70 -31.63 -4.87
N GLU A 206 -18.42 -32.76 -5.53
CA GLU A 206 -18.45 -34.09 -4.92
C GLU A 206 -17.04 -34.67 -4.66
N TYR A 207 -16.05 -34.33 -5.50
CA TYR A 207 -14.71 -34.94 -5.47
C TYR A 207 -13.59 -33.92 -5.30
N ALA A 208 -12.56 -34.30 -4.56
CA ALA A 208 -11.34 -33.52 -4.42
C ALA A 208 -10.51 -33.58 -5.72
N ARG A 209 -10.09 -32.42 -6.22
CA ARG A 209 -9.09 -32.34 -7.30
C ARG A 209 -7.68 -32.52 -6.74
N PRO A 210 -6.76 -33.16 -7.49
CA PRO A 210 -5.37 -33.34 -7.08
C PRO A 210 -4.68 -31.99 -6.83
N CYS A 211 -3.88 -31.92 -5.77
CA CYS A 211 -3.02 -30.76 -5.57
C CYS A 211 -1.88 -30.72 -6.62
N PRO A 212 -1.17 -29.59 -6.79
CA PRO A 212 -0.08 -29.48 -7.76
C PRO A 212 1.06 -30.51 -7.61
N HIS A 213 1.21 -31.13 -6.44
CA HIS A 213 2.20 -32.18 -6.17
C HIS A 213 1.69 -33.62 -6.41
N CYS A 214 0.38 -33.81 -6.59
CA CYS A 214 -0.19 -35.11 -6.95
C CYS A 214 -0.04 -35.42 -8.43
N LEU A 215 0.12 -34.39 -9.27
CA LEU A 215 0.16 -34.55 -10.72
C LEU A 215 1.39 -35.36 -11.17
N PRO A 216 1.20 -36.30 -12.11
CA PRO A 216 2.31 -36.96 -12.79
C PRO A 216 3.22 -35.91 -13.45
N ASN A 217 4.54 -36.04 -13.27
CA ASN A 217 5.55 -35.12 -13.80
C ASN A 217 5.43 -33.66 -13.33
N ASN A 218 5.04 -33.44 -12.06
CA ASN A 218 5.03 -32.09 -11.50
C ASN A 218 6.43 -31.43 -11.53
N PRO A 219 6.53 -30.10 -11.73
CA PRO A 219 7.80 -29.40 -11.85
C PRO A 219 8.54 -29.20 -10.51
N TYR A 220 7.91 -29.54 -9.38
CA TYR A 220 8.38 -29.17 -8.04
C TYR A 220 9.34 -30.18 -7.42
N ARG A 221 9.69 -31.25 -8.15
CA ARG A 221 10.64 -32.30 -7.72
C ARG A 221 10.28 -32.92 -6.36
N TRP A 222 9.01 -32.82 -5.97
CA TRP A 222 8.44 -33.41 -4.77
C TRP A 222 7.02 -33.85 -5.08
N THR A 223 6.68 -35.07 -4.67
CA THR A 223 5.40 -35.71 -4.97
C THR A 223 4.74 -36.12 -3.67
N CYS A 224 3.41 -36.02 -3.61
CA CYS A 224 2.67 -36.45 -2.43
C CYS A 224 2.96 -37.93 -2.12
N PRO A 225 3.15 -38.32 -0.85
CA PRO A 225 3.28 -39.72 -0.46
C PRO A 225 2.05 -40.56 -0.84
N GLN A 226 0.86 -39.94 -0.80
CA GLN A 226 -0.41 -40.50 -1.25
C GLN A 226 -1.02 -39.53 -2.27
N PRO A 227 -0.67 -39.63 -3.57
CA PRO A 227 -1.28 -38.81 -4.61
C PRO A 227 -2.76 -39.13 -4.74
N ILE A 228 -3.57 -38.09 -4.94
CA ILE A 228 -5.01 -38.23 -5.18
C ILE A 228 -5.23 -38.29 -6.70
N PRO A 229 -6.02 -39.25 -7.21
CA PRO A 229 -6.35 -39.31 -8.64
C PRO A 229 -7.15 -38.08 -9.11
N ASP A 230 -7.01 -37.71 -10.39
CA ASP A 230 -7.88 -36.69 -10.99
C ASP A 230 -9.25 -37.30 -11.31
N PRO A 231 -10.37 -36.79 -10.75
CA PRO A 231 -11.71 -37.31 -11.01
C PRO A 231 -12.11 -37.27 -12.49
N ASN A 232 -11.47 -36.41 -13.30
CA ASN A 232 -11.71 -36.41 -14.75
C ASN A 232 -11.09 -37.61 -15.47
N THR A 233 -10.11 -38.28 -14.84
CA THR A 233 -9.35 -39.39 -15.44
C THR A 233 -9.65 -40.74 -14.79
N ASP A 234 -9.92 -40.74 -13.48
CA ASP A 234 -10.17 -41.94 -12.68
C ASP A 234 -11.18 -41.59 -11.58
N ILE A 235 -12.46 -41.67 -11.94
CA ILE A 235 -13.56 -41.33 -11.03
C ILE A 235 -13.77 -42.40 -9.97
N ASP A 236 -13.49 -43.67 -10.27
CA ASP A 236 -13.74 -44.80 -9.37
C ASP A 236 -12.83 -44.78 -8.12
N HIS A 237 -11.65 -44.15 -8.23
CA HIS A 237 -10.71 -43.98 -7.12
C HIS A 237 -10.57 -42.51 -6.66
N ALA A 238 -11.40 -41.61 -7.17
CA ALA A 238 -11.38 -40.21 -6.77
C ALA A 238 -11.79 -40.05 -5.30
N TRP A 239 -11.19 -39.07 -4.61
CA TRP A 239 -11.50 -38.82 -3.21
C TRP A 239 -12.79 -38.03 -3.06
N HIS A 240 -13.75 -38.54 -2.29
CA HIS A 240 -14.99 -37.83 -1.99
C HIS A 240 -14.78 -36.76 -0.93
N LEU A 241 -15.32 -35.56 -1.13
CA LEU A 241 -15.20 -34.46 -0.17
C LEU A 241 -16.00 -34.72 1.13
N GLU A 242 -17.01 -35.59 1.09
CA GLU A 242 -17.77 -36.04 2.27
C GLU A 242 -16.92 -36.86 3.25
N ASP A 243 -15.88 -37.53 2.76
CA ASP A 243 -14.91 -38.27 3.59
C ASP A 243 -13.90 -37.34 4.30
N GLY A 244 -14.08 -36.03 4.12
CA GLY A 244 -13.22 -34.99 4.69
C GLY A 244 -11.99 -34.71 3.84
N THR A 245 -10.98 -34.10 4.47
CA THR A 245 -9.75 -33.72 3.77
C THR A 245 -8.85 -34.94 3.58
N PRO A 246 -8.35 -35.19 2.35
CA PRO A 246 -7.44 -36.30 2.08
C PRO A 246 -6.23 -36.33 3.02
N PRO A 247 -5.74 -37.52 3.42
CA PRO A 247 -4.55 -37.65 4.26
C PRO A 247 -3.33 -36.92 3.66
N GLY A 248 -2.61 -36.19 4.52
CA GLY A 248 -1.43 -35.41 4.11
C GLY A 248 -1.75 -34.13 3.31
N HIS A 249 -3.03 -33.81 3.11
CA HIS A 249 -3.48 -32.62 2.41
C HIS A 249 -4.23 -31.65 3.32
N GLY A 250 -4.34 -30.40 2.88
CA GLY A 250 -5.09 -29.34 3.51
C GLY A 250 -5.51 -28.31 2.48
N HIS A 251 -6.27 -27.30 2.89
CA HIS A 251 -6.63 -26.18 2.02
C HIS A 251 -5.71 -25.00 2.29
N CYS A 252 -5.23 -24.36 1.23
CA CYS A 252 -4.40 -23.16 1.37
C CYS A 252 -5.25 -22.00 1.92
N GLY A 253 -4.79 -21.34 2.99
CA GLY A 253 -5.50 -20.21 3.60
C GLY A 253 -5.56 -18.90 2.78
N ASN A 254 -5.24 -18.96 1.49
CA ASN A 254 -5.37 -17.81 0.58
C ASN A 254 -6.09 -18.18 -0.71
N CYS A 255 -5.67 -19.23 -1.41
CA CYS A 255 -6.31 -19.65 -2.67
C CYS A 255 -7.35 -20.75 -2.48
N GLU A 256 -7.48 -21.31 -1.27
CA GLU A 256 -8.42 -22.38 -0.90
C GLU A 256 -8.27 -23.69 -1.67
N VAL A 257 -7.31 -23.76 -2.61
CA VAL A 257 -6.98 -24.99 -3.34
C VAL A 257 -6.35 -26.01 -2.40
N LEU A 258 -6.65 -27.28 -2.65
CA LEU A 258 -6.02 -28.42 -1.99
C LEU A 258 -4.50 -28.37 -2.18
N MET A 259 -3.76 -28.57 -1.09
CA MET A 259 -2.32 -28.49 -1.04
C MET A 259 -1.73 -29.63 -0.21
N ALA A 260 -0.46 -29.96 -0.47
CA ALA A 260 0.27 -30.94 0.31
C ALA A 260 0.85 -30.30 1.58
N LEU A 261 0.54 -30.85 2.76
CA LEU A 261 0.98 -30.28 4.04
C LEU A 261 2.49 -30.41 4.27
N GLN A 262 3.13 -31.42 3.69
CA GLN A 262 4.54 -31.75 3.87
C GLN A 262 5.43 -31.32 2.69
N ALA A 263 4.89 -30.62 1.69
CA ALA A 263 5.69 -30.17 0.57
C ALA A 263 6.70 -29.09 1.00
N PRO A 264 7.91 -29.05 0.42
CA PRO A 264 8.91 -28.01 0.72
C PRO A 264 8.46 -26.58 0.41
N THR A 265 7.51 -26.42 -0.52
CA THR A 265 6.90 -25.13 -0.88
C THR A 265 5.87 -24.66 0.14
N SER A 266 5.33 -25.58 0.95
CA SER A 266 4.29 -25.27 1.91
C SER A 266 4.84 -24.52 3.11
N THR A 267 4.10 -23.51 3.55
CA THR A 267 4.49 -22.66 4.69
C THR A 267 3.34 -22.55 5.68
N LYS A 268 3.67 -22.39 6.96
CA LYS A 268 2.70 -22.25 8.05
C LYS A 268 2.84 -20.88 8.70
N CYS A 269 1.73 -20.21 8.98
CA CYS A 269 1.74 -19.03 9.85
C CYS A 269 1.93 -19.47 11.30
N GLU A 270 2.88 -18.89 12.01
CA GLU A 270 3.15 -19.28 13.41
C GLU A 270 2.26 -18.55 14.42
N LEU A 271 1.42 -17.62 13.95
CA LEU A 271 0.39 -16.96 14.76
C LEU A 271 -0.94 -17.72 14.65
N CYS A 272 -1.59 -17.69 13.48
CA CYS A 272 -2.89 -18.35 13.28
C CYS A 272 -2.81 -19.84 12.89
N GLN A 273 -1.61 -20.43 12.77
CA GLN A 273 -1.39 -21.83 12.40
C GLN A 273 -1.90 -22.26 11.00
N THR A 274 -2.51 -21.36 10.22
CA THR A 274 -2.97 -21.62 8.85
C THR A 274 -1.82 -21.97 7.90
N MET A 275 -2.08 -22.91 6.99
CA MET A 275 -1.12 -23.39 5.98
C MET A 275 -1.32 -22.70 4.63
N PHE A 276 -0.23 -22.53 3.89
CA PHE A 276 -0.19 -21.89 2.57
C PHE A 276 0.65 -22.69 1.58
N CYS A 277 0.20 -22.82 0.34
CA CYS A 277 0.77 -23.77 -0.63
C CYS A 277 2.11 -23.33 -1.26
N GLY A 278 2.45 -22.05 -1.20
CA GLY A 278 3.65 -21.49 -1.84
C GLY A 278 3.59 -21.40 -3.36
N ILE A 279 2.48 -21.80 -4.00
CA ILE A 279 2.43 -22.06 -5.44
C ILE A 279 1.39 -21.17 -6.16
N ALA A 280 0.11 -21.32 -5.83
CA ALA A 280 -0.99 -20.88 -6.70
C ALA A 280 -1.02 -19.37 -6.95
N VAL A 281 -0.78 -18.57 -5.92
CA VAL A 281 -0.73 -17.11 -6.01
C VAL A 281 0.63 -16.62 -5.50
N PRO A 282 1.56 -16.26 -6.40
CA PRO A 282 2.89 -15.79 -6.01
C PRO A 282 2.82 -14.68 -4.96
N HIS A 283 3.70 -14.76 -3.97
CA HIS A 283 3.78 -13.83 -2.83
C HIS A 283 2.53 -13.70 -1.93
N ARG A 284 1.38 -14.31 -2.25
CA ARG A 284 0.16 -14.29 -1.43
C ARG A 284 -0.11 -15.64 -0.76
N CYS A 285 0.16 -16.75 -1.45
CA CYS A 285 0.08 -18.10 -0.88
C CYS A 285 1.32 -18.45 -0.04
N ILE A 286 1.76 -17.57 0.87
CA ILE A 286 2.95 -17.82 1.69
C ILE A 286 2.85 -17.16 3.08
N ALA A 287 3.24 -17.90 4.11
CA ALA A 287 3.65 -17.33 5.38
C ALA A 287 5.14 -16.94 5.29
N ALA A 288 5.38 -15.63 5.16
CA ALA A 288 6.71 -15.07 4.95
C ALA A 288 7.38 -14.67 6.28
N PRO A 289 8.71 -14.45 6.29
CA PRO A 289 9.39 -13.89 7.46
C PRO A 289 8.75 -12.56 7.91
N LEU A 290 8.66 -12.34 9.23
CA LEU A 290 7.98 -11.16 9.82
C LEU A 290 8.31 -9.84 9.11
N LEU A 291 9.59 -9.50 8.95
CA LEU A 291 10.01 -8.23 8.35
C LEU A 291 9.86 -8.17 6.82
N ALA A 292 9.71 -9.33 6.18
CA ALA A 292 9.55 -9.45 4.73
C ALA A 292 8.08 -9.49 4.30
N GLN A 293 7.15 -9.79 5.20
CA GLN A 293 5.73 -9.94 4.88
C GLN A 293 5.10 -8.61 4.41
N HIS A 294 4.06 -8.75 3.58
CA HIS A 294 3.19 -7.68 3.13
C HIS A 294 1.85 -7.70 3.88
N LEU A 295 1.23 -6.54 4.05
CA LEU A 295 -0.11 -6.44 4.62
C LEU A 295 -1.16 -6.92 3.60
N HIS A 296 -2.25 -7.50 4.10
CA HIS A 296 -3.43 -7.79 3.29
C HIS A 296 -4.24 -6.50 3.10
N GLY A 297 -4.40 -6.05 1.85
CA GLY A 297 -5.25 -4.91 1.50
C GLY A 297 -4.76 -3.53 1.97
N MET A 298 -3.47 -3.39 2.30
CA MET A 298 -2.84 -2.14 2.77
C MET A 298 -1.45 -1.97 2.15
N GLU A 299 -1.39 -1.87 0.83
CA GLU A 299 -0.12 -1.79 0.10
C GLU A 299 0.38 -0.33 0.03
N ASP A 300 -0.53 0.64 -0.03
CA ASP A 300 -0.22 2.07 -0.08
C ASP A 300 -1.13 2.95 0.81
N ILE A 301 -0.92 4.27 0.75
CA ILE A 301 -1.69 5.26 1.53
C ILE A 301 -3.16 5.31 1.07
N GLY A 302 -3.43 5.07 -0.21
CA GLY A 302 -4.79 5.02 -0.76
C GLY A 302 -5.61 3.91 -0.13
N ASP A 303 -5.01 2.75 0.09
CA ASP A 303 -5.65 1.64 0.80
C ASP A 303 -5.96 2.00 2.27
N LEU A 304 -5.04 2.70 2.97
CA LEU A 304 -5.28 3.15 4.34
C LEU A 304 -6.45 4.14 4.45
N ILE A 305 -6.60 5.04 3.48
CA ILE A 305 -7.73 5.99 3.40
C ILE A 305 -9.08 5.26 3.28
N GLN A 306 -9.11 4.13 2.58
CA GLN A 306 -10.32 3.36 2.34
C GLN A 306 -10.62 2.33 3.43
N CYS A 307 -9.67 2.06 4.33
CA CYS A 307 -9.79 1.04 5.35
C CYS A 307 -10.48 1.60 6.60
N GLN A 308 -11.68 1.10 6.91
CA GLN A 308 -12.44 1.50 8.09
C GLN A 308 -11.70 1.16 9.40
N ASP A 309 -11.01 0.03 9.46
CA ASP A 309 -10.30 -0.45 10.65
C ASP A 309 -9.20 0.53 11.08
N VAL A 310 -8.57 1.23 10.13
CA VAL A 310 -7.61 2.29 10.43
C VAL A 310 -8.26 3.40 11.25
N TYR A 311 -9.49 3.82 10.90
CA TYR A 311 -10.20 4.84 11.66
C TYR A 311 -10.63 4.33 13.05
N GLU A 312 -10.95 3.05 13.16
CA GLU A 312 -11.30 2.40 14.42
C GLU A 312 -10.11 2.35 15.39
N CYS A 313 -8.88 2.16 14.90
CA CYS A 313 -7.66 2.30 15.71
C CYS A 313 -7.58 3.66 16.44
N PHE A 314 -8.21 4.71 15.88
CA PHE A 314 -8.27 6.05 16.45
C PHE A 314 -9.65 6.38 17.05
N ASN A 315 -10.43 5.38 17.47
CA ASN A 315 -11.76 5.55 18.05
C ASN A 315 -12.74 6.34 17.15
N GLY A 316 -12.53 6.30 15.83
CA GLY A 316 -13.30 7.07 14.85
C GLY A 316 -12.93 8.55 14.77
N ASN A 317 -11.80 8.98 15.34
CA ASN A 317 -11.31 10.35 15.24
C ASN A 317 -10.65 10.57 13.86
N THR A 318 -11.46 11.01 12.89
CA THR A 318 -11.02 11.25 11.50
C THR A 318 -9.96 12.34 11.40
N VAL A 319 -9.97 13.32 12.30
CA VAL A 319 -9.00 14.42 12.30
C VAL A 319 -7.59 13.91 12.63
N GLU A 320 -7.48 13.02 13.62
CA GLU A 320 -6.18 12.42 13.97
C GLU A 320 -5.68 11.44 12.89
N VAL A 321 -6.59 10.74 12.21
CA VAL A 321 -6.26 9.87 11.09
C VAL A 321 -5.75 10.70 9.90
N ASP A 322 -6.45 11.78 9.54
CA ASP A 322 -6.03 12.70 8.47
C ASP A 322 -4.63 13.26 8.75
N PHE A 323 -4.36 13.63 10.01
CA PHE A 323 -3.04 14.09 10.45
C PHE A 323 -1.94 13.05 10.32
N MET A 324 -2.24 11.79 10.66
CA MET A 324 -1.30 10.69 10.43
C MET A 324 -1.05 10.52 8.93
N LEU A 325 -2.09 10.46 8.10
CA LEU A 325 -1.99 10.27 6.64
C LEU A 325 -1.22 11.41 5.94
N ASP A 326 -1.42 12.65 6.36
CA ASP A 326 -0.67 13.82 5.90
C ASP A 326 0.82 13.66 6.21
N HIS A 327 1.17 13.21 7.42
CA HIS A 327 2.56 12.96 7.81
C HIS A 327 3.18 11.83 6.98
N LEU A 328 2.47 10.71 6.80
CA LEU A 328 2.93 9.60 5.96
C LEU A 328 3.23 10.08 4.54
N THR A 329 2.34 10.91 3.98
CA THR A 329 2.50 11.48 2.64
C THR A 329 3.70 12.42 2.58
N ALA A 330 3.86 13.32 3.55
CA ALA A 330 4.95 14.28 3.60
C ALA A 330 6.33 13.62 3.73
N GLN A 331 6.43 12.56 4.53
CA GLN A 331 7.67 11.82 4.77
C GLN A 331 7.90 10.66 3.78
N GLY A 332 6.95 10.40 2.88
CA GLY A 332 7.03 9.28 1.93
C GLY A 332 7.03 7.91 2.62
N LEU A 333 6.41 7.79 3.79
CA LEU A 333 6.33 6.55 4.55
C LEU A 333 5.25 5.63 3.97
N THR A 334 5.54 4.34 3.90
CA THR A 334 4.62 3.31 3.39
C THR A 334 4.04 2.49 4.54
N PRO A 335 2.84 1.88 4.38
CA PRO A 335 2.28 0.97 5.40
C PRO A 335 3.26 -0.13 5.81
N ARG A 336 4.01 -0.68 4.84
CA ARG A 336 5.04 -1.69 5.08
C ARG A 336 6.19 -1.17 5.95
N HIS A 337 6.58 0.10 5.80
CA HIS A 337 7.61 0.70 6.65
C HIS A 337 7.14 0.77 8.10
N ILE A 338 5.93 1.30 8.33
CA ILE A 338 5.30 1.39 9.65
C ILE A 338 5.18 0.01 10.28
N TYR A 339 4.69 -0.98 9.53
CA TYR A 339 4.60 -2.37 9.97
C TYR A 339 5.95 -2.91 10.48
N ARG A 340 7.05 -2.65 9.75
CA ARG A 340 8.39 -3.09 10.18
C ARG A 340 8.82 -2.41 11.49
N GLU A 341 8.51 -1.14 11.68
CA GLU A 341 8.78 -0.45 12.94
C GLU A 341 7.96 -1.02 14.11
N ILE A 342 6.68 -1.35 13.86
CA ILE A 342 5.82 -2.03 14.84
C ILE A 342 6.41 -3.39 15.21
N ILE A 343 6.80 -4.22 14.24
CA ILE A 343 7.41 -5.53 14.50
C ILE A 343 8.71 -5.40 15.30
N ASN A 344 9.58 -4.47 14.92
CA ASN A 344 10.84 -4.23 15.64
C ASN A 344 10.58 -3.81 17.08
N HIS A 345 9.56 -2.98 17.31
CA HIS A 345 9.16 -2.58 18.64
C HIS A 345 8.64 -3.75 19.47
N ILE A 346 7.71 -4.55 18.92
CA ILE A 346 7.17 -5.73 19.58
C ILE A 346 8.30 -6.69 19.95
N LYS A 347 9.24 -6.97 19.04
CA LYS A 347 10.40 -7.84 19.31
C LYS A 347 11.31 -7.32 20.43
N ALA A 348 11.39 -6.00 20.62
CA ALA A 348 12.17 -5.40 21.69
C ALA A 348 11.47 -5.46 23.06
N GLN A 349 10.17 -5.76 23.10
CA GLN A 349 9.43 -5.89 24.36
C GLN A 349 9.63 -7.27 25.00
N PRO A 350 9.70 -7.37 26.34
CA PRO A 350 9.90 -8.64 27.04
C PRO A 350 8.85 -9.71 26.72
N ARG A 351 7.59 -9.31 26.51
CA ARG A 351 6.47 -10.22 26.23
C ARG A 351 6.22 -10.46 24.74
N GLN A 352 6.94 -9.77 23.85
CA GLN A 352 6.83 -9.89 22.40
C GLN A 352 5.35 -9.95 21.92
N PHE A 353 4.95 -11.01 21.21
CA PHE A 353 3.60 -11.18 20.67
C PHE A 353 2.56 -11.67 21.68
N ALA A 354 2.93 -12.03 22.91
CA ALA A 354 2.00 -12.57 23.89
C ALA A 354 0.75 -11.68 24.14
N PRO A 355 0.86 -10.34 24.26
CA PRO A 355 -0.31 -9.48 24.44
C PRO A 355 -1.31 -9.53 23.29
N LEU A 356 -0.84 -9.77 22.05
CA LEU A 356 -1.71 -9.87 20.87
C LEU A 356 -2.42 -11.23 20.82
N ILE A 357 -1.74 -12.29 21.27
CA ILE A 357 -2.30 -13.64 21.36
C ILE A 357 -3.35 -13.72 22.47
N GLU A 358 -3.08 -13.11 23.64
CA GLU A 358 -4.02 -13.05 24.77
C GLU A 358 -5.29 -12.24 24.48
N GLN A 359 -5.26 -11.42 23.41
CA GLN A 359 -6.43 -10.70 22.90
C GLN A 359 -7.16 -11.47 21.79
N ASP A 360 -6.78 -12.71 21.52
CA ASP A 360 -7.37 -13.58 20.50
C ASP A 360 -7.41 -12.94 19.10
N LEU A 361 -6.39 -12.14 18.75
CA LEU A 361 -6.32 -11.45 17.46
C LEU A 361 -6.09 -12.39 16.25
N PHE A 362 -5.71 -13.65 16.49
CA PHE A 362 -5.27 -14.58 15.45
C PHE A 362 -6.08 -15.88 15.43
N VAL A 363 -7.38 -15.79 15.13
CA VAL A 363 -8.24 -16.98 15.04
C VAL A 363 -8.47 -17.38 13.59
N ASP A 364 -8.04 -18.60 13.25
CA ASP A 364 -8.76 -19.47 12.30
C ASP A 364 -8.74 -20.88 12.93
N GLY A 365 -9.91 -21.52 12.96
CA GLY A 365 -10.20 -22.66 13.83
C GLY A 365 -9.25 -23.87 13.74
N ALA A 366 -9.21 -24.59 14.87
CA ALA A 366 -8.56 -25.89 15.09
C ALA A 366 -7.03 -25.85 15.22
N LEU A 367 -6.56 -25.65 16.46
CA LEU A 367 -5.89 -26.68 17.27
C LEU A 367 -5.47 -26.05 18.60
N GLU A 368 -5.89 -26.64 19.71
CA GLU A 368 -5.31 -26.43 21.04
C GLU A 368 -3.88 -26.97 21.04
N LEU A 369 -2.97 -26.24 20.40
CA LEU A 369 -1.55 -26.38 20.68
C LEU A 369 -1.21 -25.16 21.52
N GLU A 370 -1.22 -25.35 22.84
CA GLU A 370 -0.57 -24.47 23.81
C GLU A 370 0.78 -24.04 23.22
N PRO A 371 0.90 -22.80 22.69
CA PRO A 371 2.13 -22.40 22.04
C PRO A 371 3.17 -22.35 23.14
N HIS A 372 4.21 -23.18 23.06
CA HIS A 372 5.33 -23.09 23.99
C HIS A 372 5.75 -21.61 24.04
N PRO A 373 5.75 -20.96 25.22
CA PRO A 373 5.90 -19.50 25.32
C PRO A 373 7.18 -18.99 24.66
N GLU A 374 8.19 -19.86 24.53
CA GLU A 374 9.50 -19.59 23.93
C GLU A 374 9.65 -19.97 22.45
N ALA A 375 8.60 -20.49 21.78
CA ALA A 375 8.70 -20.80 20.35
C ALA A 375 8.97 -19.53 19.54
N SER A 376 10.05 -19.54 18.73
CA SER A 376 10.39 -18.42 17.86
C SER A 376 9.29 -18.23 16.82
N ARG A 377 8.71 -17.02 16.80
CA ARG A 377 7.70 -16.60 15.83
C ARG A 377 8.40 -15.77 14.77
N GLU A 378 8.76 -16.40 13.68
CA GLU A 378 9.50 -15.86 12.55
C GLU A 378 8.65 -15.74 11.29
N LYS A 379 7.63 -16.59 11.10
CA LYS A 379 6.78 -16.61 9.90
C LYS A 379 5.34 -16.22 10.19
N ILE A 380 4.80 -15.33 9.36
CA ILE A 380 3.47 -14.76 9.51
C ILE A 380 2.74 -14.71 8.17
N CYS A 381 1.42 -14.89 8.15
CA CYS A 381 0.60 -14.67 6.96
C CYS A 381 0.25 -13.19 6.78
N ARG A 382 -0.28 -12.81 5.62
CA ARG A 382 -0.66 -11.42 5.34
C ARG A 382 -1.79 -10.91 6.25
N ARG A 383 -2.77 -11.76 6.57
CA ARG A 383 -3.90 -11.41 7.45
C ARG A 383 -3.42 -11.10 8.87
N CYS A 384 -2.67 -12.00 9.49
CA CYS A 384 -2.08 -11.74 10.82
C CYS A 384 -1.11 -10.54 10.80
N ALA A 385 -0.38 -10.31 9.71
CA ALA A 385 0.46 -9.12 9.59
C ALA A 385 -0.36 -7.83 9.62
N THR A 386 -1.54 -7.82 8.98
CA THR A 386 -2.51 -6.73 9.05
C THR A 386 -3.05 -6.54 10.46
N GLU A 387 -3.42 -7.60 11.17
CA GLU A 387 -3.87 -7.50 12.58
C GLU A 387 -2.79 -6.87 13.47
N VAL A 388 -1.54 -7.31 13.34
CA VAL A 388 -0.40 -6.72 14.07
C VAL A 388 -0.21 -5.24 13.72
N PHE A 389 -0.36 -4.89 12.44
CA PHE A 389 -0.27 -3.50 11.98
C PHE A 389 -1.36 -2.63 12.61
N LEU A 390 -2.62 -3.04 12.51
CA LEU A 390 -3.76 -2.29 13.06
C LEU A 390 -3.65 -2.14 14.58
N TRP A 391 -3.30 -3.22 15.28
CA TRP A 391 -3.09 -3.20 16.73
C TRP A 391 -2.00 -2.20 17.15
N GLY A 392 -0.89 -2.16 16.42
CA GLY A 392 0.25 -1.30 16.74
C GLY A 392 0.18 0.13 16.20
N LEU A 393 -0.78 0.45 15.32
CA LEU A 393 -0.78 1.68 14.52
C LEU A 393 -0.89 2.94 15.39
N LYS A 394 -1.81 2.96 16.35
CA LYS A 394 -2.01 4.11 17.24
C LYS A 394 -0.77 4.37 18.11
N GLU A 395 -0.22 3.32 18.73
CA GLU A 395 0.97 3.41 19.59
C GLU A 395 2.24 3.74 18.79
N TRP A 396 2.33 3.27 17.55
CA TRP A 396 3.35 3.75 16.62
C TRP A 396 3.20 5.26 16.38
N TRP A 397 2.00 5.75 16.08
CA TRP A 397 1.77 7.16 15.81
C TRP A 397 2.08 8.06 17.02
N ILE A 398 1.75 7.62 18.24
CA ILE A 398 2.12 8.33 19.48
C ILE A 398 3.64 8.50 19.57
N ARG A 399 4.42 7.43 19.29
CA ARG A 399 5.87 7.46 19.35
C ARG A 399 6.48 8.29 18.22
N GLU A 400 5.92 8.22 17.03
CA GLU A 400 6.38 9.02 15.89
C GLU A 400 6.28 10.52 16.18
N ARG A 401 5.17 10.94 16.80
CA ARG A 401 4.97 12.33 17.23
C ARG A 401 5.98 12.80 18.27
N GLN A 402 6.49 11.90 19.11
CA GLN A 402 7.51 12.23 20.11
C GLN A 402 8.91 12.45 19.50
N LYS A 403 9.17 11.98 18.28
CA LYS A 403 10.46 12.21 17.59
C LYS A 403 10.65 13.67 17.15
N GLY A 404 9.63 14.52 17.26
CA GLY A 404 9.73 15.96 17.04
C GLY A 404 9.69 16.41 15.57
N PHE A 405 9.63 15.48 14.62
CA PHE A 405 9.56 15.77 13.17
C PHE A 405 8.16 16.08 12.64
N VAL A 406 7.20 16.30 13.53
CA VAL A 406 5.83 16.64 13.16
C VAL A 406 5.71 18.16 13.03
N GLU A 407 6.25 18.70 11.95
CA GLU A 407 6.15 20.12 11.61
C GLU A 407 4.77 20.46 11.04
N GLY A 408 4.16 21.59 11.47
CA GLY A 408 2.89 22.09 10.96
C GLY A 408 1.82 22.33 12.03
N ARG A 409 0.53 22.25 11.65
CA ARG A 409 -0.68 22.54 12.47
C ARG A 409 -0.80 21.76 13.80
N PHE A 410 0.16 20.87 14.08
CA PHE A 410 0.23 19.95 15.20
C PHE A 410 0.66 20.59 16.52
N ALA A 411 1.50 21.63 16.49
CA ALA A 411 2.22 22.12 17.67
C ALA A 411 1.38 22.94 18.66
N HIS A 412 0.13 23.30 18.31
CA HIS A 412 -0.64 24.28 19.07
C HIS A 412 -1.95 23.75 19.67
N ARG A 413 -2.31 22.48 19.45
CA ARG A 413 -3.50 21.88 20.08
C ARG A 413 -3.17 21.51 21.53
N LYS A 414 -4.07 21.88 22.45
CA LYS A 414 -3.97 21.46 23.85
C LYS A 414 -4.38 20.00 23.97
N ASP A 415 -3.78 19.28 24.90
CA ASP A 415 -4.19 17.90 25.19
C ASP A 415 -5.61 17.86 25.75
N CYS A 416 -6.43 16.93 25.26
CA CYS A 416 -7.79 16.75 25.72
C CYS A 416 -7.81 16.32 27.20
N PRO A 417 -8.61 16.99 28.07
CA PRO A 417 -8.77 16.58 29.47
C PRO A 417 -9.36 15.19 29.68
N GLU A 418 -9.98 14.60 28.65
CA GLU A 418 -10.51 13.22 28.61
C GLU A 418 -9.59 12.26 27.82
N GLY A 419 -8.61 12.79 27.07
CA GLY A 419 -7.57 11.99 26.41
C GLY A 419 -8.12 11.00 25.39
N ALA A 420 -7.50 9.82 25.31
CA ALA A 420 -7.86 8.79 24.33
C ALA A 420 -9.30 8.27 24.47
N ASP A 421 -9.91 8.39 25.65
CA ASP A 421 -11.27 7.90 25.96
C ASP A 421 -12.35 8.98 25.77
N CYS A 422 -11.98 10.16 25.25
CA CYS A 422 -12.91 11.26 25.06
C CYS A 422 -14.06 10.88 24.12
N THR A 423 -15.29 10.96 24.61
CA THR A 423 -16.49 10.64 23.80
C THR A 423 -16.71 11.64 22.67
N ARG A 424 -16.19 12.86 22.81
CA ARG A 424 -16.30 13.95 21.83
C ARG A 424 -15.22 13.93 20.76
N GLN A 425 -14.30 12.97 20.78
CA GLN A 425 -13.22 12.90 19.77
C GLN A 425 -13.71 12.60 18.35
N LYS A 426 -14.97 12.18 18.18
CA LYS A 426 -15.64 12.02 16.89
C LYS A 426 -16.22 13.34 16.33
N ASP A 427 -16.37 14.35 17.18
CA ASP A 427 -16.86 15.67 16.76
C ASP A 427 -15.73 16.46 16.09
N LEU A 428 -15.95 16.88 14.84
CA LEU A 428 -14.94 17.56 14.03
C LEU A 428 -14.47 18.88 14.64
N GLY A 429 -15.33 19.60 15.36
CA GLY A 429 -14.97 20.85 16.02
C GLY A 429 -14.01 20.60 17.18
N HIS A 430 -14.41 19.70 18.07
CA HIS A 430 -13.60 19.31 19.23
C HIS A 430 -12.28 18.67 18.84
N ALA A 431 -12.28 17.72 17.90
CA ALA A 431 -11.09 17.03 17.45
C ALA A 431 -10.08 17.97 16.76
N LYS A 432 -10.53 19.06 16.13
CA LYS A 432 -9.63 20.09 15.59
C LYS A 432 -8.99 20.98 16.66
N GLU A 433 -9.60 21.12 17.83
CA GLU A 433 -9.11 21.99 18.90
C GLU A 433 -8.19 21.26 19.87
N PHE A 434 -8.51 20.01 20.19
CA PHE A 434 -7.80 19.21 21.18
C PHE A 434 -7.03 18.06 20.56
N ASN A 435 -5.87 17.75 21.13
CA ASN A 435 -5.09 16.57 20.82
C ASN A 435 -5.62 15.36 21.62
N HIS A 436 -5.83 14.22 20.96
CA HIS A 436 -6.25 12.96 21.60
C HIS A 436 -5.19 11.86 21.54
N ILE A 437 -4.06 12.11 20.88
CA ILE A 437 -2.98 11.15 20.66
C ILE A 437 -1.75 11.58 21.47
N PHE A 438 -1.70 11.13 22.73
CA PHE A 438 -0.61 11.38 23.67
C PHE A 438 -0.66 10.37 24.82
N ILE A 439 0.48 10.20 25.52
CA ILE A 439 0.55 9.36 26.72
C ILE A 439 0.06 10.18 27.91
N ARG A 440 -0.98 9.70 28.61
CA ARG A 440 -1.35 10.26 29.92
C ARG A 440 -0.31 9.87 30.95
N VAL A 441 0.53 10.82 31.34
CA VAL A 441 1.27 10.70 32.60
C VAL A 441 0.27 11.01 33.71
N LEU A 442 -0.27 10.00 34.38
CA LEU A 442 -1.09 10.21 35.57
C LEU A 442 -0.22 10.92 36.62
N PRO A 443 -0.59 12.13 37.08
CA PRO A 443 0.10 12.76 38.19
C PRO A 443 -0.39 12.09 39.47
N ASN A 444 0.29 11.02 39.89
CA ASN A 444 0.45 10.62 41.29
C ASN A 444 1.23 9.30 41.41
N TYR A 445 2.55 9.43 41.45
CA TYR A 445 3.33 8.79 42.50
C TYR A 445 4.40 9.81 42.91
N PRO A 446 4.56 10.14 44.20
CA PRO A 446 5.61 11.04 44.61
C PRO A 446 6.94 10.42 44.19
N THR A 447 7.63 11.10 43.28
CA THR A 447 9.04 10.87 42.98
C THR A 447 9.78 10.85 44.30
N MET A 448 10.20 9.67 44.74
CA MET A 448 11.18 9.58 45.81
C MET A 448 12.39 10.39 45.36
N LYS A 449 12.62 11.50 46.07
CA LYS A 449 13.84 12.27 45.95
C LYS A 449 14.98 11.28 46.05
N ARG A 450 15.80 11.20 45.00
CA ARG A 450 17.05 10.45 45.00
C ARG A 450 17.95 11.12 46.03
N THR A 451 17.87 10.68 47.28
CA THR A 451 18.86 11.01 48.30
C THR A 451 20.15 10.35 47.86
N THR A 452 21.12 11.17 47.44
CA THR A 452 22.50 10.76 47.23
C THR A 452 23.05 10.28 48.57
N VAL A 453 23.13 8.96 48.75
CA VAL A 453 23.89 8.34 49.84
C VAL A 453 25.21 7.87 49.23
N VAL A 454 26.28 8.53 49.65
CA VAL A 454 27.68 8.11 49.47
C VAL A 454 27.89 6.85 50.31
N PRO A 455 28.56 5.79 49.81
CA PRO A 455 28.77 4.59 50.59
C PRO A 455 29.95 4.81 51.54
N ASP A 456 29.70 4.69 52.84
CA ASP A 456 30.76 4.34 53.79
C ASP A 456 30.42 3.01 54.45
N SER A 457 31.41 2.15 54.37
CA SER A 457 31.57 0.86 55.02
C SER A 457 31.31 0.93 56.52
N GLU A 458 30.63 -0.07 57.07
CA GLU A 458 31.12 -0.95 58.15
C GLU A 458 29.95 -1.69 58.84
N THR A 459 30.10 -3.02 58.86
CA THR A 459 29.69 -3.97 59.91
C THR A 459 28.30 -3.89 60.55
N GLY A 460 27.61 -5.05 60.54
CA GLY A 460 27.02 -5.58 61.78
C GLY A 460 25.49 -5.67 61.85
N THR A 461 24.97 -6.84 61.45
CA THR A 461 24.13 -7.73 62.29
C THR A 461 22.83 -7.24 62.97
N TYR A 462 21.75 -8.00 62.69
CA TYR A 462 20.56 -8.34 63.53
C TYR A 462 19.60 -7.16 63.88
N THR A 463 18.27 -7.25 63.98
CA THR A 463 17.29 -8.34 64.21
C THR A 463 15.87 -7.81 63.97
N VAL A 464 14.94 -8.75 63.76
CA VAL A 464 13.48 -8.58 63.69
C VAL A 464 12.88 -8.11 65.03
N GLY A 465 11.81 -7.30 64.99
CA GLY A 465 10.96 -6.99 66.14
C GLY A 465 9.56 -6.50 65.75
N SER A 466 8.55 -7.31 66.05
CA SER A 466 7.10 -7.10 65.89
C SER A 466 6.49 -6.10 66.89
N SER A 467 5.23 -5.69 66.60
CA SER A 467 4.09 -5.29 67.48
C SER A 467 3.50 -3.92 67.07
N ALA A 468 2.28 -3.83 66.52
CA ALA A 468 0.93 -4.02 67.08
C ALA A 468 0.43 -2.83 67.92
N SER A 469 -0.64 -2.15 67.48
CA SER A 469 -1.85 -1.77 68.24
C SER A 469 -2.66 -0.64 67.57
N ASP A 470 -3.83 -1.03 67.06
CA ASP A 470 -5.20 -0.57 67.34
C ASP A 470 -5.57 0.87 67.78
N ASP A 471 -6.71 1.26 67.18
CA ASP A 471 -7.86 2.04 67.67
C ASP A 471 -7.91 3.58 67.63
N VAL A 472 -8.91 4.05 66.87
CA VAL A 472 -9.39 5.42 66.71
C VAL A 472 -10.77 5.54 67.35
N ASN A 473 -10.92 6.50 68.27
CA ASN A 473 -12.18 6.91 68.88
C ASN A 473 -12.91 7.99 68.05
N GLY A 474 -14.24 7.89 67.97
CA GLY A 474 -15.14 8.88 67.38
C GLY A 474 -15.70 9.88 68.39
N ILE A 475 -16.32 10.96 67.88
CA ILE A 475 -17.24 11.85 68.60
C ILE A 475 -18.37 12.27 67.64
N VAL A 476 -19.61 12.18 68.13
CA VAL A 476 -20.87 12.63 67.53
C VAL A 476 -21.46 13.67 68.49
N ASP A 477 -22.14 14.70 67.99
CA ASP A 477 -23.12 15.44 68.78
C ASP A 477 -24.26 16.02 67.92
N THR A 478 -25.43 16.16 68.53
CA THR A 478 -26.78 16.08 67.95
C THR A 478 -27.66 17.32 68.19
N LEU A 479 -28.57 17.58 67.22
CA LEU A 479 -30.00 18.01 67.33
C LEU A 479 -30.36 19.47 67.75
N PRO A 480 -31.66 19.94 67.70
CA PRO A 480 -32.96 19.28 67.39
C PRO A 480 -33.97 20.07 66.45
N SER A 481 -35.01 19.41 65.87
CA SER A 481 -36.50 19.47 66.16
C SER A 481 -37.31 20.57 65.41
N GLU A 482 -38.59 20.46 64.97
CA GLU A 482 -39.64 19.42 64.85
C GLU A 482 -40.86 19.96 64.04
N VAL A 483 -41.56 19.05 63.35
CA VAL A 483 -43.03 18.73 63.35
C VAL A 483 -44.09 19.77 62.92
N ALA A 484 -44.78 19.47 61.81
CA ALA A 484 -46.17 18.95 61.79
C ALA A 484 -46.46 18.24 60.45
#